data_AF-A0A0G9HB32-F1
#
_entry.id   AF-A0A0G9HB32-F1
#
_cell.length_a   1.000
_cell.length_b   1.000
_cell.length_c   1.000
_cell.angle_alpha   90.00
_cell.angle_beta   90.00
_cell.angle_gamma   90.00
#
_symmetry.space_group_name_H-M   'P 1'
#
loop_
_entity.id
_entity.type
_entity.pdbx_description
1 polymer ?
#
loop_
_entity_poly.entity_id
_entity_poly.type
_entity_poly.pdbx_seq_one_letter_code
_entity_poly.pdbx_strand_id
1 'polypeptide(L)'
;MLAKTFAGILLGLPLALALVAVAIWIWPGSSESVTLPFLIAFFPVWTGIMGGTYMFRSGARAWAWLAVANLAAFGALFLAKHTMPGL
;
A
#
# COMPACT_ATOMS: atom_id res chain seq x y z
N MET A 1 -3.59 -14.65 16.69
CA MET A 1 -3.03 -13.28 16.77
C MET A 1 -1.82 -13.13 15.85
N LEU A 2 -0.75 -13.91 16.05
CA LEU A 2 0.49 -13.86 15.23
C LEU A 2 0.25 -13.88 13.72
N ALA A 3 -0.60 -14.76 13.19
CA ALA A 3 -0.87 -14.82 11.75
C ALA A 3 -1.38 -13.48 11.16
N LYS A 4 -2.15 -12.69 11.92
CA LYS A 4 -2.64 -11.37 11.50
C LYS A 4 -1.52 -10.33 11.57
N THR A 5 -0.73 -10.37 12.64
CA THR A 5 0.46 -9.53 12.82
C THR A 5 1.45 -9.72 11.67
N PHE A 6 1.78 -10.97 11.33
CA PHE A 6 2.65 -11.29 10.20
C PHE A 6 2.04 -10.85 8.86
N ALA A 7 0.72 -10.97 8.68
CA ALA A 7 0.06 -10.43 7.48
C ALA A 7 0.28 -8.91 7.37
N GLY A 8 0.05 -8.18 8.47
CA GLY A 8 0.23 -6.72 8.53
C GLY A 8 1.67 -6.28 8.31
N ILE A 9 2.64 -7.01 8.86
CA ILE A 9 4.07 -6.75 8.63
C ILE A 9 4.43 -7.01 7.17
N LEU A 10 4.20 -8.23 6.68
CA LEU A 10 4.74 -8.69 5.41
C LEU A 10 3.98 -8.16 4.20
N LEU A 11 2.65 -8.11 4.26
CA LEU A 11 1.81 -7.63 3.16
C LEU A 11 1.33 -6.20 3.37
N GLY A 12 1.27 -5.71 4.61
CA GLY A 12 0.91 -4.31 4.85
C GLY A 12 2.00 -3.33 4.43
N LEU A 13 3.28 -3.71 4.55
CA LEU A 13 4.42 -2.88 4.16
C LEU A 13 4.45 -2.60 2.64
N PRO A 14 4.44 -3.62 1.75
CA PRO A 14 4.38 -3.38 0.31
C PRO A 14 3.09 -2.70 -0.11
N LEU A 15 1.96 -2.96 0.57
CA LEU A 15 0.71 -2.27 0.30
C LEU A 15 0.80 -0.77 0.62
N ALA A 16 1.32 -0.40 1.78
CA ALA A 16 1.52 1.00 2.16
C ALA A 16 2.42 1.72 1.16
N LEU A 17 3.52 1.09 0.75
CA LEU A 17 4.42 1.63 -0.25
C LEU A 17 3.71 1.85 -1.59
N ALA A 18 2.97 0.85 -2.06
CA ALA A 18 2.23 0.95 -3.32
C ALA A 18 1.16 2.05 -3.29
N LEU A 19 0.42 2.18 -2.18
CA LEU A 19 -0.57 3.25 -2.02
C LEU A 19 0.06 4.65 -2.01
N VAL A 20 1.18 4.81 -1.32
CA VAL A 20 1.97 6.05 -1.31
C VAL A 20 2.47 6.39 -2.70
N ALA A 21 3.01 5.42 -3.43
CA ALA A 21 3.48 5.61 -4.81
C ALA A 21 2.33 5.99 -5.76
N VAL A 22 1.18 5.33 -5.66
CA VAL A 22 -0.02 5.68 -6.44
C VAL A 22 -0.47 7.11 -6.12
N ALA A 23 -0.47 7.50 -4.84
CA ALA A 23 -0.87 8.84 -4.44
C ALA A 23 0.07 9.94 -4.97
N ILE A 24 1.38 9.70 -4.95
CA ILE A 24 2.38 10.59 -5.57
C ILE A 24 2.15 10.67 -7.09
N TRP A 25 1.81 9.55 -7.74
CA TRP A 25 1.61 9.49 -9.18
C TRP A 25 0.35 10.21 -9.67
N ILE A 26 -0.78 10.07 -8.96
CA ILE A 26 -2.04 10.75 -9.32
C ILE A 26 -1.97 12.26 -9.01
N TRP A 27 -0.95 12.71 -8.28
CA TRP A 27 -0.83 14.09 -7.89
C TRP A 27 -0.74 15.01 -9.13
N PRO A 28 -1.62 16.02 -9.27
CA PRO A 28 -1.70 16.83 -10.49
C PRO A 28 -0.52 17.81 -10.65
N GLY A 29 0.25 18.05 -9.58
CA GLY A 29 1.45 18.89 -9.59
C GLY A 29 2.75 18.09 -9.76
N SER A 30 3.88 18.74 -9.55
CA SER A 30 5.18 18.05 -9.55
C SER A 30 5.23 16.98 -8.47
N SER A 31 5.51 15.73 -8.87
CA SER A 31 5.64 14.57 -7.98
C SER A 31 6.75 14.79 -6.94
N GLU A 32 7.83 15.50 -7.32
CA GLU A 32 8.96 15.81 -6.43
C GLU A 32 8.52 16.64 -5.21
N SER A 33 7.58 17.57 -5.40
CA SER A 33 7.10 18.45 -4.34
C SER A 33 6.34 17.72 -3.22
N VAL A 34 5.73 16.57 -3.55
CA VAL A 34 4.90 15.81 -2.60
C VAL A 34 5.53 14.48 -2.16
N THR A 35 6.65 14.07 -2.78
CA THR A 35 7.32 12.81 -2.48
C THR A 35 7.71 12.71 -1.01
N LEU A 36 8.35 13.75 -0.45
CA LEU A 36 8.77 13.74 0.97
C LEU A 36 7.57 13.64 1.94
N PRO A 37 6.52 14.50 1.85
CA PRO A 37 5.31 14.35 2.66
C PRO A 37 4.69 12.95 2.59
N PHE A 38 4.59 12.37 1.40
CA PHE A 38 4.01 11.05 1.20
C PHE A 38 4.90 9.92 1.74
N LEU A 39 6.22 10.04 1.67
CA LEU A 39 7.16 9.14 2.33
C LEU A 39 7.07 9.22 3.86
N ILE A 40 6.79 10.39 4.43
CA ILE A 40 6.50 10.50 5.87
C ILE A 40 5.16 9.83 6.20
N ALA A 41 4.15 10.02 5.35
CA ALA A 41 2.82 9.40 5.51
C ALA A 41 2.82 7.87 5.36
N PHE A 42 3.87 7.28 4.78
CA PHE A 42 4.04 5.82 4.69
C PHE A 42 3.90 5.11 6.04
N PHE A 43 4.57 5.62 7.09
CA PHE A 43 4.56 4.99 8.41
C PHE A 43 3.17 4.96 9.07
N PRO A 44 2.41 6.07 9.13
CA PRO A 44 1.05 6.03 9.67
C PRO A 44 0.11 5.20 8.79
N VAL A 45 0.25 5.21 7.46
CA VAL A 45 -0.54 4.35 6.56
C VAL A 45 -0.27 2.88 6.85
N TRP A 46 0.99 2.48 6.93
CA TRP A 46 1.39 1.10 7.27
C TRP A 46 0.86 0.68 8.65
N THR A 47 0.98 1.57 9.64
CA THR A 47 0.46 1.32 10.99
C THR A 47 -1.06 1.17 10.98
N GLY A 48 -1.78 1.98 10.20
CA GLY A 48 -3.22 1.85 9.99
C GLY A 48 -3.60 0.52 9.36
N ILE A 49 -2.87 0.07 8.34
CA ILE A 49 -3.07 -1.23 7.70
C ILE A 49 -2.83 -2.38 8.70
N MET A 50 -1.74 -2.30 9.46
CA MET A 50 -1.42 -3.22 10.55
C MET A 50 -2.55 -3.32 11.57
N GLY A 51 -3.06 -2.18 12.06
CA GLY A 51 -4.21 -2.12 12.96
C GLY A 51 -5.46 -2.75 12.34
N GLY A 52 -5.73 -2.44 11.07
CA GLY A 52 -6.84 -3.01 10.30
C GLY A 52 -6.80 -4.54 10.19
N THR A 53 -5.61 -5.16 10.20
CA THR A 53 -5.52 -6.63 10.16
C THR A 53 -6.22 -7.32 11.33
N TYR A 54 -6.30 -6.67 12.48
CA TYR A 54 -6.96 -7.21 13.67
C TYR A 54 -8.49 -7.22 13.56
N MET A 55 -9.07 -6.39 12.69
CA MET A 55 -10.51 -6.38 12.41
C MET A 55 -10.98 -7.64 11.68
N PHE A 56 -10.09 -8.36 10.99
CA PHE A 56 -10.46 -9.61 10.33
C PHE A 56 -10.73 -10.72 11.32
N ARG A 57 -11.75 -11.54 11.05
CA ARG A 57 -12.16 -12.65 11.92
C ARG A 57 -11.11 -13.78 12.00
N SER A 58 -10.30 -13.99 10.95
CA SER A 58 -9.25 -15.02 10.90
C SER A 58 -7.96 -14.50 10.25
N GLY A 59 -6.82 -15.14 10.55
CA GLY A 59 -5.52 -14.82 9.93
C GLY A 59 -5.51 -15.06 8.42
N ALA A 60 -6.06 -16.19 7.97
CA ALA A 60 -6.16 -16.51 6.54
C ALA A 60 -6.95 -15.45 5.75
N ARG A 61 -8.03 -14.90 6.32
CA ARG A 61 -8.78 -13.80 5.69
C ARG A 61 -7.94 -12.52 5.60
N ALA A 62 -7.19 -12.18 6.65
CA ALA A 62 -6.31 -11.02 6.61
C ALA A 62 -5.26 -11.16 5.49
N TRP A 63 -4.62 -12.33 5.39
CA TRP A 63 -3.67 -12.65 4.32
C TRP A 63 -4.30 -12.55 2.94
N ALA A 64 -5.46 -13.18 2.72
CA ALA A 64 -6.14 -13.15 1.43
C ALA A 64 -6.51 -11.72 1.01
N TRP A 65 -7.11 -10.94 1.92
CA TRP A 65 -7.49 -9.55 1.62
C TRP A 65 -6.29 -8.64 1.37
N LEU A 66 -5.23 -8.78 2.16
CA LEU A 66 -3.99 -8.02 1.95
C LEU A 66 -3.31 -8.41 0.63
N ALA A 67 -3.33 -9.70 0.25
CA ALA A 67 -2.79 -10.14 -1.02
C ALA A 67 -3.57 -9.56 -2.21
N VAL A 68 -4.90 -9.59 -2.15
CA VAL A 68 -5.77 -8.97 -3.16
C VAL A 68 -5.53 -7.46 -3.24
N ALA A 69 -5.42 -6.78 -2.10
CA ALA A 69 -5.12 -5.35 -2.06
C ALA A 69 -3.75 -5.02 -2.67
N ASN A 70 -2.73 -5.84 -2.40
CA ASN A 70 -1.41 -5.70 -3.03
C ASN A 70 -1.52 -5.88 -4.55
N LEU A 71 -2.17 -6.95 -5.02
CA LEU A 71 -2.36 -7.19 -6.45
C LEU A 71 -3.07 -6.02 -7.13
N ALA A 72 -4.09 -5.45 -6.49
CA ALA A 72 -4.79 -4.27 -7.00
C ALA A 72 -3.88 -3.02 -7.06
N ALA A 73 -3.15 -2.73 -5.98
CA ALA A 73 -2.29 -1.54 -5.90
C ALA A 73 -1.09 -1.62 -6.88
N PHE A 74 -0.42 -2.77 -6.94
CA PHE A 74 0.66 -2.99 -7.91
C PHE A 74 0.13 -3.11 -9.34
N GLY A 75 -1.07 -3.65 -9.55
CA GLY A 75 -1.75 -3.62 -10.84
C GLY A 75 -2.03 -2.20 -11.33
N ALA A 76 -2.46 -1.31 -10.43
CA ALA A 76 -2.63 0.11 -10.74
C ALA A 76 -1.30 0.78 -11.11
N LEU A 77 -0.21 0.51 -10.37
CA LEU A 77 1.12 1.01 -10.70
C LEU A 77 1.66 0.46 -12.03
N PHE A 78 1.41 -0.82 -12.31
CA PHE A 78 1.78 -1.43 -13.57
C PHE A 78 1.07 -0.76 -14.75
N LEU A 79 -0.23 -0.52 -14.61
CA LEU A 79 -1.03 0.17 -15.62
C LEU A 79 -0.58 1.62 -15.79
N ALA A 80 -0.31 2.33 -14.69
CA ALA A 80 0.25 3.67 -14.71
C ALA A 80 1.58 3.74 -15.48
N LYS A 81 2.50 2.79 -15.21
CA LYS A 81 3.78 2.69 -15.93
C LYS A 81 3.60 2.42 -17.43
N HIS A 82 2.62 1.61 -17.82
CA HIS A 82 2.40 1.29 -19.24
C HIS A 82 1.68 2.38 -20.02
N THR A 83 0.83 3.15 -19.35
CA THR A 83 0.02 4.19 -19.99
C THR A 83 0.76 5.51 -20.16
N MET A 84 1.85 5.74 -19.42
CA MET A 84 2.57 7.02 -19.42
C MET A 84 4.10 6.81 -19.44
N PRO A 85 4.81 7.26 -20.50
CA PRO A 85 6.27 7.18 -20.57
C PRO A 85 6.89 8.25 -19.66
N GLY A 86 7.16 7.90 -18.41
CA GLY A 86 7.76 8.82 -17.43
C GLY A 86 8.26 8.17 -16.14
N LEU A 87 8.31 6.84 -16.09
CA LEU A 87 8.98 6.06 -15.05
C LEU A 87 10.25 5.42 -15.59
#